data_AF-A0A7X7K5Z9-F1
#
_entry.id   AF-A0A7X7K5Z9-F1
#
_cell.length_a   1.000
_cell.length_b   1.000
_cell.length_c   1.000
_cell.angle_alpha   90.00
_cell.angle_beta   90.00
_cell.angle_gamma   90.00
#
_symmetry.space_group_name_H-M   'P 1'
#
loop_
_entity.id
_entity.type
_entity.pdbx_description
1 polymer ?
#
loop_
_entity_poly.entity_id
_entity_poly.type
_entity_poly.pdbx_seq_one_letter_code
_entity_poly.pdbx_strand_id
1 'polypeptide(L)' 'MADEGGLKYWGLRELSFFERCEGETITVHLMTGETLAGELLGVDKYNVTVRPAGAASTLLVPKHAIA' A
#
# COMPACT_ATOMS: atom_id res chain seq x y z
N MET A 1 5.57 33.18 1.99
CA MET A 1 4.17 32.74 1.84
C MET A 1 4.00 32.10 0.47
N ALA A 2 3.99 30.78 0.42
CA ALA A 2 3.28 29.91 -0.54
C ALA A 2 3.78 28.48 -0.26
N ASP A 3 2.97 27.74 0.49
CA ASP A 3 3.10 26.31 0.70
C ASP A 3 2.68 25.63 -0.62
N GLU A 4 3.65 25.17 -1.40
CA GLU A 4 3.41 24.28 -2.53
C GLU A 4 3.90 22.88 -2.14
N GLY A 5 3.11 22.23 -1.26
CA GLY A 5 3.14 20.79 -0.99
C GLY A 5 2.80 19.98 -2.24
N GLY A 6 3.68 20.01 -3.24
CA GLY A 6 3.58 19.31 -4.51
C GLY A 6 3.73 17.79 -4.35
N LEU A 7 2.71 17.15 -3.79
CA LEU A 7 2.48 15.70 -3.83
C LEU A 7 2.13 15.24 -5.27
N LYS A 8 3.02 15.49 -6.24
CA LYS A 8 2.84 15.11 -7.66
C LYS A 8 3.70 13.91 -8.11
N TYR A 9 4.55 13.37 -7.24
CA TYR A 9 5.55 12.36 -7.63
C TYR A 9 5.36 10.96 -7.02
N TRP A 10 4.20 10.68 -6.43
CA TRP A 10 3.84 9.35 -5.90
C TRP A 10 3.38 8.35 -6.99
N GLY A 11 3.36 8.76 -8.27
CA GLY A 11 2.79 7.96 -9.35
C GLY A 11 3.74 6.99 -10.06
N LEU A 12 5.06 7.27 -10.10
CA LEU A 12 5.98 6.64 -11.06
C LEU A 12 7.26 6.06 -10.45
N ARG A 13 7.75 6.58 -9.32
CA ARG A 13 8.93 6.02 -8.63
C ARG A 13 8.59 4.92 -7.63
N GLU A 14 7.33 4.88 -7.17
CA GLU A 14 6.86 3.89 -6.20
C GLU A 14 6.57 2.52 -6.81
N LEU A 15 6.16 2.45 -8.09
CA LEU A 15 5.92 1.17 -8.78
C LEU A 15 7.16 0.27 -8.69
N SER A 16 8.34 0.80 -9.00
CA SER A 16 9.59 0.03 -8.92
C SER A 16 10.04 -0.30 -7.49
N PHE A 17 9.57 0.44 -6.49
CA PHE A 17 9.79 0.09 -5.09
C PHE A 17 8.88 -1.07 -4.68
N PHE A 18 7.59 -1.01 -5.04
CA PHE A 18 6.62 -2.06 -4.73
C PHE A 18 6.83 -3.34 -5.54
N GLU A 19 7.32 -3.26 -6.79
CA GLU A 19 7.75 -4.43 -7.58
C GLU A 19 8.87 -5.21 -6.87
N ARG A 20 9.76 -4.53 -6.12
CA ARG A 20 10.82 -5.19 -5.34
C ARG A 20 10.33 -5.77 -4.01
N CYS A 21 9.15 -5.36 -3.56
CA CYS A 21 8.52 -5.85 -2.33
C CYS A 21 7.38 -6.83 -2.62
N GLU A 22 7.12 -7.20 -3.88
CA GLU A 22 6.14 -8.21 -4.23
C GLU A 22 6.57 -9.57 -3.65
N GLY A 23 5.67 -10.21 -2.90
CA GLY A 23 5.93 -11.44 -2.16
C GLY A 23 6.53 -11.23 -0.76
N GLU A 24 6.87 -10.00 -0.37
CA GLU A 24 7.34 -9.70 0.99
C GLU A 24 6.17 -9.57 1.97
N THR A 25 6.42 -9.89 3.23
CA THR A 25 5.45 -9.67 4.31
C THR A 25 5.48 -8.20 4.73
N ILE A 26 4.40 -7.49 4.51
CA ILE A 26 4.23 -6.09 4.88
C ILE A 26 3.22 -5.93 6.01
N THR A 27 3.36 -4.84 6.76
CA THR A 27 2.34 -4.40 7.72
C THR A 27 1.75 -3.08 7.21
N VAL A 28 0.44 -3.08 6.97
CA VAL A 28 -0.31 -1.90 6.54
C VAL A 28 -1.01 -1.30 7.75
N HIS A 29 -0.72 -0.05 8.04
CA HIS A 29 -1.42 0.73 9.07
C HIS A 29 -2.60 1.45 8.42
N LEU A 30 -3.81 1.18 8.88
CA LEU A 30 -5.02 1.81 8.37
C LEU A 30 -5.33 3.09 9.16
N MET A 31 -6.04 4.02 8.51
CA MET A 31 -6.56 5.26 9.11
C MET A 31 -7.51 4.99 10.28
N THR A 32 -8.10 3.79 10.37
CA THR A 32 -8.90 3.35 11.52
C THR A 32 -8.07 3.07 12.77
N GLY A 33 -6.74 3.02 12.65
CA GLY A 33 -5.81 2.57 13.69
C GLY A 33 -5.56 1.05 13.66
N GLU A 34 -6.24 0.31 12.79
CA GLU A 34 -6.04 -1.12 12.62
C GLU A 34 -4.76 -1.43 11.83
N THR A 35 -4.16 -2.59 12.12
CA THR A 35 -2.97 -3.07 11.42
C THR A 35 -3.27 -4.35 10.68
N LEU A 36 -2.91 -4.39 9.40
CA LEU A 36 -3.09 -5.54 8.53
C LEU A 36 -1.73 -6.07 8.10
N ALA A 37 -1.37 -7.25 8.61
CA ALA A 37 -0.13 -7.94 8.25
C ALA A 37 -0.40 -8.99 7.17
N GLY A 38 0.37 -8.96 6.09
CA GLY A 38 0.18 -9.89 4.99
C GLY A 38 1.22 -9.78 3.88
N GLU A 39 1.19 -10.73 2.96
CA GLU A 39 2.04 -10.75 1.77
C GLU A 39 1.56 -9.68 0.78
N LEU A 40 2.47 -8.81 0.34
CA LEU A 40 2.16 -7.85 -0.72
C LEU A 40 2.11 -8.58 -2.06
N LEU A 41 0.94 -8.59 -2.70
CA LEU A 41 0.78 -9.25 -4.01
C LEU A 41 0.83 -8.28 -5.19
N GLY A 42 0.73 -6.98 -4.93
CA GLY A 42 0.79 -5.99 -6.00
C GLY A 42 0.26 -4.64 -5.58
N VAL A 43 0.62 -3.63 -6.34
CA VAL A 43 0.21 -2.24 -6.11
C VAL A 43 -0.24 -1.64 -7.42
N ASP A 44 -1.43 -1.04 -7.41
CA ASP A 44 -1.93 -0.23 -8.49
C ASP A 44 -1.94 1.26 -8.11
N LYS A 45 -2.43 2.11 -9.01
CA LYS A 45 -2.45 3.55 -8.79
C LYS A 45 -3.23 3.93 -7.52
N TYR A 46 -4.29 3.20 -7.19
CA TYR A 46 -5.23 3.55 -6.13
C TYR A 46 -5.27 2.54 -4.99
N ASN A 47 -4.85 1.29 -5.21
CA ASN A 47 -4.94 0.24 -4.21
C ASN A 47 -3.64 -0.55 -4.05
N VAL A 48 -3.59 -1.27 -2.94
CA VAL A 48 -2.56 -2.22 -2.55
C VAL A 48 -3.26 -3.56 -2.35
N THR A 49 -2.78 -4.60 -3.02
CA THR A 49 -3.30 -5.95 -2.88
C THR A 49 -2.47 -6.71 -1.87
N VAL A 50 -3.10 -7.16 -0.79
CA VAL A 50 -2.43 -7.84 0.32
C VAL A 50 -3.12 -9.16 0.62
N ARG A 51 -2.36 -10.21 0.91
CA ARG A 51 -2.88 -11.49 1.39
C ARG A 51 -2.57 -11.62 2.87
N PRO A 52 -3.54 -11.47 3.77
CA PRO A 52 -3.28 -11.61 5.21
C PRO A 52 -2.73 -12.98 5.55
N ALA A 53 -1.85 -13.03 6.54
CA ALA A 53 -1.30 -14.29 7.03
C ALA A 53 -2.42 -15.22 7.53
N GLY A 54 -2.55 -16.40 6.92
CA GLY A 54 -3.57 -17.38 7.28
C GLY A 54 -4.95 -17.18 6.62
N ALA A 55 -5.13 -16.17 5.77
CA ALA A 55 -6.34 -15.99 4.97
C ALA A 55 -6.18 -16.65 3.59
N ALA A 56 -7.20 -17.38 3.14
CA ALA A 56 -7.27 -17.92 1.78
C ALA A 56 -7.62 -16.86 0.73
N SER A 57 -8.06 -15.69 1.18
CA SER A 57 -8.57 -14.61 0.33
C SER A 57 -7.66 -13.41 0.33
N THR A 58 -7.55 -12.77 -0.82
CA THR A 58 -6.83 -11.53 -1.02
C THR A 58 -7.68 -10.33 -0.64
N LEU A 59 -7.06 -9.32 -0.05
CA LEU A 59 -7.67 -8.05 0.31
C LEU A 59 -7.13 -6.93 -0.57
N LEU A 60 -8.06 -6.13 -1.09
CA LEU A 60 -7.75 -4.91 -1.82
C LEU A 60 -7.86 -3.73 -0.85
N VAL A 61 -6.74 -3.12 -0.51
CA VAL A 61 -6.67 -1.99 0.42
C VAL A 61 -6.51 -0.70 -0.39
N PRO A 62 -7.50 0.21 -0.36
CA PRO A 62 -7.35 1.49 -1.04
C PRO A 62 -6.31 2.35 -0.32
N LYS A 63 -5.42 3.01 -1.07
CA LYS A 63 -4.32 3.82 -0.53
C LYS A 63 -4.79 4.97 0.36
N HIS A 64 -5.98 5.51 0.12
CA HIS A 64 -6.55 6.57 0.95
C HIS A 64 -6.99 6.08 2.34
N ALA A 65 -7.08 4.77 2.56
CA ALA A 65 -7.36 4.17 3.85
C ALA A 65 -6.09 3.83 4.65
N ILE A 66 -4.90 4.05 4.07
CA ILE A 66 -3.59 3.77 4.69
C ILE A 66 -3.08 5.06 5.35
N ALA A 67 -2.63 4.96 6.60
CA ALA A 67 -2.13 6.07 7.43
C ALA A 67 -0.63 6.32 7.25
#